data_AF-A0A662VYI5-F1
#
_entry.id   AF-A0A662VYI5-F1
#
_cell.length_a   1.000
_cell.length_b   1.000
_cell.length_c   1.000
_cell.angle_alpha   90.00
_cell.angle_beta   90.00
_cell.angle_gamma   90.00
#
_symmetry.space_group_name_H-M   'P 1'
#
loop_
_entity.id
_entity.type
_entity.pdbx_description
1 polymer ?
#
loop_
_entity_poly.entity_id
_entity_poly.type
_entity_poly.pdbx_seq_one_letter_code
_entity_poly.pdbx_strand_id
1 'polypeptide(L)'
;MKPKFVGFLILVLVVGVVLMSGCTQQSKQEQTSQAETEQPKKEINLENNGLKVKISLTENKKVSGVISVTLEAIPSKTTKILVSMAPQGFKGDLYNDPNVIIQWINDPSVGQEILLDTTKIQNGVYGIGVAATYEGAPESSPWIALVQTQVNVQN
;
A
#
# COMPACT_ATOMS: atom_id res chain seq x y z
N MET A 1 -52.04 -15.69 44.11
CA MET A 1 -52.54 -14.32 44.41
C MET A 1 -51.76 -13.33 43.54
N LYS A 2 -52.46 -12.50 42.77
CA LYS A 2 -51.86 -11.49 41.87
C LYS A 2 -51.75 -10.16 42.63
N PRO A 3 -50.60 -9.48 42.71
CA PRO A 3 -50.59 -8.09 43.11
C PRO A 3 -50.86 -7.21 41.89
N LYS A 4 -51.91 -6.37 42.00
CA LYS A 4 -52.20 -5.30 41.05
C LYS A 4 -51.29 -4.11 41.38
N PHE A 5 -50.42 -3.74 40.45
CA PHE A 5 -49.68 -2.49 40.49
C PHE A 5 -50.61 -1.35 40.07
N VAL A 6 -50.94 -0.47 41.00
CA VAL A 6 -51.57 0.84 40.75
C VAL A 6 -50.49 1.88 41.01
N GLY A 7 -50.16 2.65 39.97
CA GLY A 7 -49.09 3.63 40.01
C GLY A 7 -49.44 4.85 40.85
N PHE A 8 -48.43 5.63 41.22
CA PHE A 8 -48.44 7.07 41.04
C PHE A 8 -47.01 7.61 41.06
N LEU A 9 -46.79 8.56 40.16
CA LEU A 9 -45.56 9.23 39.80
C LEU A 9 -45.42 10.48 40.69
N ILE A 10 -44.39 10.56 41.51
CA ILE A 10 -43.95 11.77 42.25
C ILE A 10 -42.42 11.67 42.33
N LEU A 11 -41.65 12.14 41.35
CA LEU A 11 -41.15 13.51 41.17
C LEU A 11 -40.68 14.17 42.48
N VAL A 12 -39.37 14.47 42.53
CA VAL A 12 -38.75 15.70 43.07
C VAL A 12 -37.82 15.58 44.30
N LEU A 13 -36.60 16.10 44.08
CA LEU A 13 -35.64 16.80 44.96
C LEU A 13 -34.66 16.01 45.87
N VAL A 14 -33.40 16.04 45.42
CA VAL A 14 -32.24 16.69 46.07
C VAL A 14 -31.83 16.21 47.46
N VAL A 15 -30.57 15.77 47.58
CA VAL A 15 -29.50 16.46 48.32
C VAL A 15 -28.19 15.73 48.01
N GLY A 16 -27.16 16.50 47.65
CA GLY A 16 -25.84 15.99 47.37
C GLY A 16 -25.18 15.35 48.59
N VAL A 17 -24.48 14.24 48.35
CA VAL A 17 -23.41 13.79 49.23
C VAL A 17 -22.12 13.94 48.44
N VAL A 18 -21.44 15.04 48.74
CA VAL A 18 -20.01 15.21 48.47
C VAL A 18 -19.27 14.12 49.25
N LEU A 19 -18.65 13.19 48.55
CA LEU A 19 -17.51 12.42 49.09
C LEU A 19 -16.28 12.82 48.29
N MET A 20 -15.60 13.86 48.79
CA MET A 20 -14.18 14.02 48.53
C MET A 20 -13.45 12.89 49.24
N SER A 21 -12.66 12.09 48.51
CA SER A 21 -11.28 11.74 48.86
C SER A 21 -10.70 10.74 47.84
N GLY A 22 -9.84 11.27 46.96
CA GLY A 22 -8.61 10.60 46.53
C GLY A 22 -8.71 9.37 45.63
N CYS A 23 -8.77 9.60 44.32
CA CYS A 23 -7.92 8.88 43.37
C CYS A 23 -7.59 9.83 42.20
N THR A 24 -6.34 10.27 42.20
CA THR A 24 -5.69 11.01 41.11
C THR A 24 -5.67 10.18 39.84
N GLN A 25 -6.21 10.71 38.73
CA GLN A 25 -5.54 10.75 37.42
C GLN A 25 -6.49 11.32 36.34
N GLN A 26 -6.28 12.60 36.05
CA GLN A 26 -6.08 13.15 34.70
C GLN A 26 -7.08 12.74 33.61
N SER A 27 -8.04 13.65 33.40
CA SER A 27 -8.70 14.04 32.15
C SER A 27 -8.60 13.07 30.97
N LYS A 28 -9.72 12.41 30.63
CA LYS A 28 -9.99 11.99 29.25
C LYS A 28 -11.10 12.87 28.68
N GLN A 29 -10.65 13.84 27.90
CA GLN A 29 -11.43 14.58 26.94
C GLN A 29 -11.69 13.62 25.76
N GLU A 30 -12.96 13.27 25.53
CA GLU A 30 -13.38 12.58 24.31
C GLU A 30 -13.24 13.55 23.14
N GLN A 31 -12.17 13.39 22.36
CA GLN A 31 -12.11 13.85 20.98
C GLN A 31 -11.93 12.63 20.10
N THR A 32 -13.00 12.28 19.41
CA THR A 32 -13.08 11.30 18.34
C THR A 32 -12.18 11.75 17.20
N SER A 33 -10.92 11.33 17.21
CA SER A 33 -10.11 11.24 15.99
C SER A 33 -10.35 9.87 15.41
N GLN A 34 -11.10 9.81 14.30
CA GLN A 34 -11.01 8.68 13.37
C GLN A 34 -9.58 8.70 12.82
N ALA A 35 -8.68 8.01 13.53
CA ALA A 35 -7.43 7.58 12.95
C ALA A 35 -7.80 6.52 11.92
N GLU A 36 -7.91 6.95 10.66
CA GLU A 36 -7.69 6.05 9.53
C GLU A 36 -6.39 5.31 9.85
N THR A 37 -6.53 4.02 10.12
CA THR A 37 -5.41 3.21 10.59
C THR A 37 -4.51 3.06 9.38
N GLU A 38 -3.55 3.97 9.22
CA GLU A 38 -2.54 3.89 8.18
C GLU A 38 -1.76 2.60 8.47
N GLN A 39 -2.16 1.54 7.78
CA GLN A 39 -1.50 0.25 7.89
C GLN A 39 -0.04 0.48 7.52
N PRO A 40 0.91 -0.16 8.23
CA PRO A 40 2.32 0.04 7.97
C PRO A 40 2.62 -0.40 6.54
N LYS A 41 2.79 0.58 5.63
CA LYS A 41 3.23 0.35 4.27
C LYS A 41 4.56 -0.36 4.34
N LYS A 42 4.62 -1.58 3.83
CA LYS A 42 5.87 -2.32 3.77
C LYS A 42 6.64 -1.85 2.55
N GLU A 43 7.81 -1.27 2.80
CA GLU A 43 8.70 -0.80 1.75
C GLU A 43 9.72 -1.89 1.40
N ILE A 44 9.95 -2.08 0.11
CA ILE A 44 11.01 -2.93 -0.44
C ILE A 44 11.95 -2.03 -1.22
N ASN A 45 13.18 -1.89 -0.75
CA ASN A 45 14.22 -1.11 -1.43
C ASN A 45 15.09 -2.07 -2.25
N LEU A 46 15.24 -1.78 -3.53
CA LEU A 46 16.02 -2.57 -4.48
C LEU A 46 17.04 -1.67 -5.17
N GLU A 47 18.24 -2.20 -5.40
CA GLU A 47 19.31 -1.48 -6.07
C GLU A 47 20.11 -2.41 -6.99
N ASN A 48 20.37 -1.96 -8.21
CA ASN A 48 21.29 -2.61 -9.14
C ASN A 48 21.83 -1.61 -10.16
N ASN A 49 23.15 -1.58 -10.39
CA ASN A 49 23.79 -0.79 -11.45
C ASN A 49 23.33 0.69 -11.53
N GLY A 50 23.14 1.34 -10.38
CA GLY A 50 22.71 2.74 -10.30
C GLY A 50 21.21 2.97 -10.46
N LEU A 51 20.41 1.92 -10.70
CA LEU A 51 18.96 1.95 -10.56
C LEU A 51 18.61 1.64 -9.10
N LYS A 52 17.96 2.58 -8.41
CA LYS A 52 17.41 2.41 -7.06
C LYS A 52 15.91 2.60 -7.10
N VAL A 53 15.18 1.66 -6.54
CA VAL A 53 13.72 1.62 -6.57
C VAL A 53 13.20 1.30 -5.18
N LYS A 54 12.22 2.08 -4.74
CA LYS A 54 11.42 1.77 -3.57
C LYS A 54 10.04 1.30 -4.00
N ILE A 55 9.63 0.13 -3.54
CA ILE A 55 8.31 -0.43 -3.79
C ILE A 55 7.52 -0.40 -2.48
N SER A 56 6.45 0.37 -2.45
CA SER A 56 5.58 0.54 -1.28
C SER A 56 4.29 -0.26 -1.47
N LEU A 57 4.03 -1.18 -0.54
CA LEU A 57 2.83 -2.02 -0.53
C LEU A 57 1.75 -1.41 0.37
N THR A 58 0.48 -1.61 0.01
CA THR A 58 -0.68 -1.15 0.79
C THR A 58 -0.79 -1.89 2.13
N GLU A 59 -0.48 -3.20 2.15
CA GLU A 59 -0.49 -4.04 3.34
C GLU A 59 0.77 -4.96 3.44
N ASN A 60 1.07 -5.44 4.64
CA ASN A 60 2.21 -6.33 4.90
C ASN A 60 2.18 -7.61 4.02
N LYS A 61 3.13 -7.76 3.08
CA LYS A 61 3.26 -8.90 2.13
C LYS A 61 1.97 -9.24 1.34
N LYS A 62 0.93 -8.42 1.45
CA LYS A 62 -0.38 -8.57 0.79
C LYS A 62 -0.63 -7.29 0.03
N VAL A 63 -1.04 -7.41 -1.21
CA VAL A 63 -1.45 -6.28 -2.01
C VAL A 63 -2.92 -6.47 -2.35
N SER A 64 -3.74 -5.55 -1.85
CA SER A 64 -5.10 -5.30 -2.29
C SER A 64 -5.13 -3.84 -2.72
N GLY A 65 -5.38 -3.56 -4.01
CA GLY A 65 -5.39 -2.19 -4.52
C GLY A 65 -4.13 -1.81 -5.30
N VAL A 66 -3.40 -0.79 -4.84
CA VAL A 66 -2.35 -0.12 -5.63
C VAL A 66 -0.97 -0.31 -5.00
N ILE A 67 -0.01 -0.72 -5.82
CA ILE A 67 1.42 -0.72 -5.47
C ILE A 67 2.05 0.58 -6.00
N SER A 68 2.84 1.24 -5.17
CA SER A 68 3.66 2.37 -5.59
C SER A 68 5.11 1.93 -5.84
N VAL A 69 5.67 2.38 -6.96
CA VAL A 69 7.06 2.17 -7.37
C VAL A 69 7.70 3.54 -7.53
N THR A 70 8.63 3.90 -6.66
CA THR A 70 9.37 5.17 -6.70
C THR A 70 10.77 4.97 -7.26
N LEU A 71 11.16 5.78 -8.25
CA LEU A 71 12.51 5.80 -8.81
C LEU A 71 13.43 6.68 -7.96
N GLU A 72 14.22 6.11 -7.06
CA GLU A 72 15.09 6.86 -6.14
C GLU A 72 16.43 7.24 -6.77
N ALA A 73 16.91 6.45 -7.73
CA ALA A 73 18.07 6.78 -8.56
C ALA A 73 17.95 6.06 -9.91
N ILE A 74 18.44 6.70 -10.96
CA ILE A 74 18.35 6.21 -12.33
C ILE A 74 19.75 6.27 -12.96
N PRO A 75 20.20 5.21 -13.67
CA PRO A 75 21.45 5.26 -14.41
C PRO A 75 21.46 6.40 -15.42
N SER A 76 22.56 7.14 -15.55
CA SER A 76 22.63 8.38 -16.34
C SER A 76 22.32 8.24 -17.83
N LYS A 77 22.48 7.05 -18.41
CA LYS A 77 22.17 6.77 -19.82
C LYS A 77 20.71 6.40 -20.07
N THR A 78 19.90 6.29 -19.02
CA THR A 78 18.52 5.83 -19.14
C THR A 78 17.66 6.87 -19.83
N THR A 79 16.91 6.46 -20.85
CA THR A 79 15.86 7.29 -21.47
C THR A 79 14.47 6.66 -21.35
N LYS A 80 14.40 5.37 -20.96
CA LYS A 80 13.13 4.66 -20.72
C LYS A 80 13.24 3.72 -19.51
N ILE A 81 12.16 3.61 -18.74
CA ILE A 81 11.96 2.56 -17.73
C ILE A 81 10.80 1.67 -18.18
N LEU A 82 10.98 0.35 -18.07
CA LEU A 82 9.90 -0.61 -18.05
C LEU A 82 9.59 -0.98 -16.60
N VAL A 83 8.36 -0.70 -16.15
CA VAL A 83 7.81 -1.27 -14.92
C VAL A 83 6.84 -2.37 -15.33
N SER A 84 7.05 -3.58 -14.82
CA SER A 84 6.23 -4.73 -15.15
C SER A 84 5.87 -5.54 -13.91
N MET A 85 4.70 -6.17 -13.96
CA MET A 85 4.24 -7.13 -12.97
C MET A 85 3.60 -8.30 -13.69
N ALA A 86 4.03 -9.53 -13.38
CA ALA A 86 3.54 -10.75 -14.03
C ALA A 86 3.48 -11.92 -13.05
N PRO A 87 2.59 -12.93 -13.27
CA PRO A 87 2.51 -14.10 -12.42
C PRO A 87 3.86 -14.83 -12.29
N GLN A 88 4.13 -15.42 -11.12
CA GLN A 88 5.36 -16.20 -10.93
C GLN A 88 5.41 -17.37 -11.92
N GLY A 89 6.53 -17.48 -12.64
CA GLY A 89 6.72 -18.53 -13.64
C GLY A 89 5.96 -18.29 -14.95
N PHE A 90 5.48 -17.07 -15.20
CA PHE A 90 4.81 -16.68 -16.44
C PHE A 90 5.64 -17.01 -17.69
N LYS A 91 4.97 -17.58 -18.70
CA LYS A 91 5.54 -17.94 -20.01
C LYS A 91 4.65 -17.50 -21.19
N GLY A 92 3.65 -16.66 -20.92
CA GLY A 92 2.68 -16.20 -21.91
C GLY A 92 3.14 -14.95 -22.65
N ASP A 93 2.20 -14.35 -23.38
CA ASP A 93 2.39 -13.07 -24.03
C ASP A 93 2.21 -11.92 -23.03
N LEU A 94 3.29 -11.16 -22.83
CA LEU A 94 3.37 -10.04 -21.90
C LEU A 94 2.37 -8.92 -22.21
N TYR A 95 2.00 -8.71 -23.48
CA TYR A 95 1.16 -7.56 -23.88
C TYR A 95 -0.33 -7.87 -23.91
N ASN A 96 -0.71 -9.14 -23.89
CA ASN A 96 -2.09 -9.59 -24.08
C ASN A 96 -2.66 -10.36 -22.89
N ASP A 97 -1.85 -10.71 -21.88
CA ASP A 97 -2.35 -11.41 -20.70
C ASP A 97 -3.00 -10.44 -19.70
N PRO A 98 -4.25 -10.71 -19.26
CA PRO A 98 -4.97 -9.82 -18.35
C PRO A 98 -4.38 -9.76 -16.93
N ASN A 99 -3.48 -10.69 -16.55
CA ASN A 99 -2.79 -10.68 -15.27
C ASN A 99 -1.41 -10.01 -15.36
N VAL A 100 -1.04 -9.46 -16.50
CA VAL A 100 0.22 -8.74 -16.67
C VAL A 100 -0.04 -7.23 -16.67
N ILE A 101 0.73 -6.51 -15.86
CA ILE A 101 0.74 -5.04 -15.87
C ILE A 101 2.07 -4.62 -16.48
N ILE A 102 2.03 -3.79 -17.53
CA ILE A 102 3.23 -3.23 -18.17
C ILE A 102 3.04 -1.73 -18.33
N GLN A 103 4.03 -0.98 -17.90
CA GLN A 103 4.10 0.46 -18.08
C GLN A 103 5.48 0.86 -18.58
N TRP A 104 5.51 1.54 -19.73
CA TRP A 104 6.69 2.18 -20.27
C TRP A 104 6.69 3.64 -19.88
N ILE A 105 7.76 4.08 -19.23
CA ILE A 105 7.98 5.47 -18.83
C ILE A 105 9.09 6.03 -19.73
N ASN A 106 8.75 7.00 -20.57
CA ASN A 106 9.71 7.76 -21.36
C ASN A 106 10.20 8.95 -20.52
N ASP A 107 11.48 9.31 -20.70
CA ASP A 107 12.13 10.43 -20.00
C ASP A 107 11.92 10.40 -18.47
N PRO A 108 12.32 9.28 -17.81
CA PRO A 108 12.05 9.05 -16.40
C PRO A 108 12.81 10.03 -15.51
N SER A 109 12.23 10.39 -14.36
CA SER A 109 12.83 11.33 -13.41
C SER A 109 12.99 10.73 -12.01
N VAL A 110 14.04 11.16 -11.30
CA VAL A 110 14.25 10.78 -9.89
C VAL A 110 13.13 11.36 -9.03
N GLY A 111 12.57 10.55 -8.15
CA GLY A 111 11.41 10.85 -7.32
C GLY A 111 10.07 10.53 -8.01
N GLN A 112 10.07 10.14 -9.28
CA GLN A 112 8.85 9.77 -9.99
C GLN A 112 8.21 8.53 -9.37
N GLU A 113 6.90 8.63 -9.15
CA GLU A 113 6.05 7.54 -8.66
C GLU A 113 5.28 6.90 -9.82
N ILE A 114 5.31 5.57 -9.88
CA ILE A 114 4.54 4.74 -10.81
C ILE A 114 3.58 3.90 -10.00
N LEU A 115 2.29 3.94 -10.35
CA LEU A 115 1.23 3.22 -9.66
C LEU A 115 0.83 1.98 -10.46
N LEU A 116 0.84 0.82 -9.82
CA LEU A 116 0.38 -0.45 -10.39
C LEU A 116 -0.98 -0.80 -9.76
N ASP A 117 -2.06 -0.72 -10.54
CA ASP A 117 -3.40 -1.13 -10.12
C ASP A 117 -3.53 -2.64 -10.20
N THR A 118 -3.58 -3.30 -9.04
CA THR A 118 -3.70 -4.75 -8.94
C THR A 118 -5.14 -5.24 -8.81
N THR A 119 -6.14 -4.36 -8.77
CA THR A 119 -7.54 -4.75 -8.52
C THR A 119 -8.16 -5.61 -9.63
N LYS A 120 -7.55 -5.62 -10.82
CA LYS A 120 -8.03 -6.32 -12.01
C LYS A 120 -7.27 -7.61 -12.32
N ILE A 121 -6.20 -7.91 -11.58
CA ILE A 121 -5.40 -9.13 -11.76
C ILE A 121 -5.79 -10.17 -10.71
N GLN A 122 -5.60 -11.44 -11.04
CA GLN A 122 -5.96 -12.55 -10.15
C GLN A 122 -5.07 -12.61 -8.91
N ASN A 123 -5.59 -13.20 -7.83
CA ASN A 123 -4.82 -13.45 -6.62
C ASN A 123 -3.70 -14.46 -6.87
N GLY A 124 -2.52 -14.23 -6.28
CA GLY A 124 -1.36 -15.09 -6.48
C GLY A 124 -0.02 -14.38 -6.24
N VAL A 125 1.07 -15.11 -6.48
CA VAL A 125 2.43 -14.55 -6.39
C VAL A 125 2.81 -13.94 -7.73
N TYR A 126 3.27 -12.69 -7.69
CA TYR A 126 3.69 -11.92 -8.85
C TYR A 126 5.13 -11.46 -8.69
N GLY A 127 5.89 -11.50 -9.79
CA GLY A 127 7.14 -10.78 -9.89
C GLY A 127 6.88 -9.34 -10.29
N ILE A 128 7.55 -8.39 -9.64
CA ILE A 128 7.64 -6.99 -10.08
C ILE A 128 9.04 -6.79 -10.61
N GLY A 129 9.16 -6.29 -11.84
CA GLY A 129 10.43 -5.93 -12.47
C GLY A 129 10.46 -4.46 -12.86
N VAL A 130 11.55 -3.79 -12.51
CA VAL A 130 11.86 -2.43 -12.99
C VAL A 130 13.17 -2.50 -13.76
N ALA A 131 13.10 -2.19 -15.05
CA ALA A 131 14.23 -2.27 -15.97
C ALA A 131 14.53 -0.91 -16.58
N ALA A 132 15.80 -0.51 -16.55
CA ALA A 132 16.27 0.70 -17.18
C ALA A 132 16.86 0.41 -18.56
N THR A 133 16.48 1.21 -19.56
CA THR A 133 16.97 1.11 -20.94
C THR A 133 17.12 2.50 -21.57
N TYR A 134 17.57 2.53 -22.82
CA TYR A 134 17.81 3.73 -23.60
C TYR A 134 17.28 3.58 -25.02
N GLU A 135 17.00 4.70 -25.67
CA GLU A 135 16.54 4.73 -27.05
C GLU A 135 17.58 4.08 -27.98
N GLY A 136 17.12 3.16 -28.83
CA GLY A 136 18.00 2.40 -29.73
C GLY A 136 18.84 1.30 -29.04
N ALA A 137 18.53 0.92 -27.80
CA ALA A 137 19.18 -0.23 -27.17
C ALA A 137 18.99 -1.52 -28.00
N PRO A 138 20.01 -2.39 -28.09
CA PRO A 138 19.94 -3.59 -28.90
C PRO A 138 18.96 -4.60 -28.30
N GLU A 139 18.19 -5.30 -29.14
CA GLU A 139 17.24 -6.32 -28.68
C GLU A 139 17.92 -7.48 -27.93
N SER A 140 19.19 -7.77 -28.23
CA SER A 140 19.95 -8.83 -27.58
C SER A 140 20.37 -8.51 -26.14
N SER A 141 20.48 -7.22 -25.79
CA SER A 141 20.86 -6.77 -24.45
C SER A 141 20.32 -5.35 -24.19
N PRO A 142 18.99 -5.20 -24.06
CA PRO A 142 18.38 -3.87 -24.02
C PRO A 142 18.54 -3.18 -22.67
N TRP A 143 18.89 -3.90 -21.60
CA TRP A 143 18.81 -3.40 -20.23
C TRP A 143 20.16 -2.87 -19.72
N ILE A 144 20.17 -1.65 -19.19
CA ILE A 144 21.28 -1.08 -18.43
C ILE A 144 21.32 -1.68 -17.01
N ALA A 145 20.14 -1.74 -16.40
CA ALA A 145 19.94 -2.21 -15.04
C ALA A 145 18.56 -2.86 -14.93
N LEU A 146 18.44 -3.80 -14.00
CA LEU A 146 17.20 -4.50 -13.70
C LEU A 146 17.16 -4.79 -12.20
N VAL A 147 16.05 -4.46 -11.56
CA VAL A 147 15.74 -4.92 -10.20
C VAL A 147 14.42 -5.67 -10.22
N GLN A 148 14.32 -6.70 -9.38
CA GLN A 148 13.14 -7.55 -9.31
C GLN A 148 12.84 -7.94 -7.87
N THR A 149 11.56 -8.09 -7.56
CA THR A 149 11.07 -8.67 -6.30
C THR A 149 9.79 -9.47 -6.55
N GLN A 150 9.27 -10.10 -5.50
CA GLN A 150 7.99 -10.79 -5.54
C GLN A 150 7.03 -10.25 -4.48
N VAL A 151 5.76 -10.20 -4.83
CA VAL A 151 4.65 -9.82 -3.94
C VAL A 151 3.51 -10.83 -4.05
N ASN A 152 2.67 -10.91 -3.03
CA ASN A 152 1.46 -11.72 -3.05
C ASN A 152 0.24 -10.82 -3.19
N VAL A 153 -0.48 -10.96 -4.30
CA VAL A 153 -1.73 -10.23 -4.58
C VAL A 153 -2.89 -10.99 -3.95
N GLN A 154 -3.69 -10.27 -3.17
CA GLN A 154 -4.86 -10.77 -2.45
C GLN A 154 -5.95 -9.69 -2.47
N ASN A 155 -6.66 -9.59 -3.59
CA ASN A 155 -7.89 -8.80 -3.73
C ASN A 155 -9.11 -9.53 -3.17
#